data_AF-A0A2E8EYF4-F1
#
_entry.id   AF-A0A2E8EYF4-F1
#
_cell.length_a   1.000
_cell.length_b   1.000
_cell.length_c   1.000
_cell.angle_alpha   90.00
_cell.angle_beta   90.00
_cell.angle_gamma   90.00
#
_symmetry.space_group_name_H-M   'P 1'
#
loop_
_entity.id
_entity.type
_entity.pdbx_description
1 polymer ?
#
loop_
_entity_poly.entity_id
_entity_poly.type
_entity_poly.pdbx_seq_one_letter_code
_entity_poly.pdbx_strand_id
1 'polypeptide(L)'
;MQSESEARNRAWVYLSRCTTFNPSQLAAYQVEKDWYVQAPDASKFFFGIWRVESATGAVAPNDVTARNWQPYVDSECDAAVGSALVPTTPTPTAKPPPTPTQTPRPTVTATPPPTPTPIVPGTSDAVASLWSHLVKCFPSAELKDLKAVLDPVTDQYIVKDVDEIQYGVWRVNQSDGVITPDNDWARRRDEIIKGGTC
;
A
#
# COMPACT_ATOMS: atom_id res chain seq x y z
N MET A 1 5.11 -21.16 -12.78
CA MET A 1 4.25 -19.98 -12.90
C MET A 1 3.25 -20.07 -11.77
N GLN A 2 3.35 -19.21 -10.76
CA GLN A 2 2.33 -19.13 -9.71
C GLN A 2 1.22 -18.17 -10.16
N SER A 3 -0.04 -18.50 -9.90
CA SER A 3 -1.18 -17.60 -10.18
C SER A 3 -1.41 -16.61 -9.03
N GLU A 4 -2.19 -15.56 -9.27
CA GLU A 4 -2.61 -14.62 -8.22
C GLU A 4 -3.27 -15.35 -7.04
N SER A 5 -4.20 -16.26 -7.35
CA SER A 5 -4.91 -17.05 -6.35
C SER A 5 -3.96 -17.93 -5.54
N GLU A 6 -2.92 -18.49 -6.17
CA GLU A 6 -1.92 -19.31 -5.49
C GLU A 6 -1.06 -18.46 -4.54
N ALA A 7 -0.54 -17.32 -5.00
CA ALA A 7 0.26 -16.43 -4.18
C ALA A 7 -0.53 -15.88 -2.98
N ARG A 8 -1.77 -15.45 -3.22
CA ARG A 8 -2.70 -15.02 -2.17
C ARG A 8 -2.94 -16.13 -1.15
N ASN A 9 -3.23 -17.34 -1.63
CA ASN A 9 -3.52 -18.47 -0.75
C ASN A 9 -2.28 -18.91 0.05
N ARG A 10 -1.06 -18.78 -0.49
CA ARG A 10 0.19 -19.04 0.24
C ARG A 10 0.39 -18.08 1.41
N ALA A 11 0.23 -16.78 1.18
CA ALA A 11 0.29 -15.78 2.24
C ALA A 11 -0.85 -15.97 3.26
N TRP A 12 -2.05 -16.35 2.81
CA TRP A 12 -3.15 -16.72 3.70
C TRP A 12 -2.77 -17.90 4.60
N VAL A 13 -2.31 -19.03 4.05
CA VAL A 13 -1.86 -20.21 4.84
C VAL A 13 -0.76 -19.84 5.82
N TYR A 14 0.14 -18.92 5.43
CA TYR A 14 1.22 -18.45 6.27
C TYR A 14 0.71 -17.67 7.50
N LEU A 15 -0.14 -16.67 7.26
CA LEU A 15 -0.68 -15.79 8.30
C LEU A 15 -1.79 -16.45 9.14
N SER A 16 -2.59 -17.33 8.52
CA SER A 16 -3.77 -17.94 9.16
C SER A 16 -3.43 -18.92 10.28
N ARG A 17 -2.14 -19.20 10.49
CA ARG A 17 -1.65 -19.96 11.65
C ARG A 17 -1.90 -19.20 12.96
N CYS A 18 -1.80 -17.87 12.91
CA CYS A 18 -1.81 -17.04 14.11
C CYS A 18 -2.97 -16.06 14.19
N THR A 19 -3.79 -15.95 13.15
CA THR A 19 -4.98 -15.10 13.10
C THR A 19 -6.03 -15.65 12.16
N THR A 20 -7.32 -15.50 12.49
CA THR A 20 -8.41 -16.04 11.67
C THR A 20 -8.95 -14.98 10.73
N PHE A 21 -8.84 -15.23 9.43
CA PHE A 21 -9.36 -14.35 8.38
C PHE A 21 -9.54 -15.13 7.07
N ASN A 22 -10.29 -14.58 6.13
CA ASN A 22 -10.60 -15.20 4.84
C ASN A 22 -9.55 -14.85 3.79
N PRO A 23 -9.21 -15.76 2.86
CA PRO A 23 -8.27 -15.46 1.78
C PRO A 23 -8.74 -14.31 0.89
N SER A 24 -10.06 -14.09 0.76
CA SER A 24 -10.64 -12.95 0.03
C SER A 24 -10.34 -11.59 0.65
N GLN A 25 -9.85 -11.56 1.89
CA GLN A 25 -9.39 -10.33 2.57
C GLN A 25 -7.94 -10.00 2.22
N LEU A 26 -7.28 -10.81 1.39
CA LEU A 26 -5.99 -10.53 0.79
C LEU A 26 -6.13 -10.37 -0.73
N ALA A 27 -5.25 -9.56 -1.30
CA ALA A 27 -5.03 -9.48 -2.73
C ALA A 27 -3.55 -9.68 -3.02
N ALA A 28 -3.24 -10.40 -4.10
CA ALA A 28 -1.88 -10.60 -4.58
C ALA A 28 -1.64 -9.78 -5.84
N TYR A 29 -0.43 -9.24 -5.97
CA TYR A 29 -0.03 -8.40 -7.09
C TYR A 29 1.33 -8.89 -7.57
N GLN A 30 1.46 -9.16 -8.87
CA GLN A 30 2.76 -9.52 -9.43
C GLN A 30 3.56 -8.25 -9.67
N VAL A 31 4.75 -8.17 -9.08
CA VAL A 31 5.72 -7.12 -9.33
C VAL A 31 7.00 -7.78 -9.82
N GLU A 32 7.33 -7.51 -11.08
CA GLU A 32 8.39 -8.20 -11.82
C GLU A 32 8.20 -9.73 -11.85
N LYS A 33 8.96 -10.46 -11.03
CA LYS A 33 8.89 -11.92 -10.91
C LYS A 33 8.18 -12.39 -9.65
N ASP A 34 8.10 -11.56 -8.61
CA ASP A 34 7.57 -11.99 -7.32
C ASP A 34 6.15 -11.46 -7.09
N TRP A 35 5.47 -12.10 -6.15
CA TRP A 35 4.12 -11.73 -5.76
C TRP A 35 4.14 -10.95 -4.45
N TYR A 36 3.34 -9.91 -4.35
CA TYR A 36 3.18 -9.09 -3.17
C TYR A 36 1.74 -9.21 -2.70
N VAL A 37 1.55 -9.69 -1.48
CA VAL A 37 0.25 -9.97 -0.90
C VAL A 37 -0.01 -9.06 0.28
N GLN A 38 -1.17 -8.42 0.28
CA GLN A 38 -1.59 -7.52 1.36
C GLN A 38 -3.11 -7.51 1.49
N ALA A 39 -3.61 -7.00 2.61
CA ALA A 39 -5.02 -6.74 2.73
C ALA A 39 -5.43 -5.48 1.96
N PRO A 40 -6.48 -5.51 1.12
CA PRO A 40 -6.97 -4.31 0.44
C PRO A 40 -7.47 -3.23 1.41
N ASP A 41 -7.94 -3.64 2.58
CA ASP A 41 -8.37 -2.75 3.65
C ASP A 41 -7.41 -2.89 4.85
N ALA A 42 -6.27 -2.21 4.76
CA ALA A 42 -5.24 -2.20 5.81
C ALA A 42 -5.73 -1.56 7.12
N SER A 43 -6.84 -0.80 7.09
CA SER A 43 -7.47 -0.25 8.30
C SER A 43 -8.23 -1.30 9.10
N LYS A 44 -8.71 -2.36 8.43
CA LYS A 44 -9.38 -3.51 9.07
C LYS A 44 -8.44 -4.70 9.29
N PHE A 45 -7.45 -4.85 8.42
CA PHE A 45 -6.58 -6.03 8.37
C PHE A 45 -5.12 -5.58 8.29
N PHE A 46 -4.53 -5.32 9.45
CA PHE A 46 -3.18 -4.80 9.57
C PHE A 46 -2.14 -5.92 9.49
N PHE A 47 -2.01 -6.60 8.34
CA PHE A 47 -1.06 -7.70 8.13
C PHE A 47 0.26 -7.25 7.49
N GLY A 48 0.30 -6.05 6.92
CA GLY A 48 1.44 -5.59 6.12
C GLY A 48 1.50 -6.23 4.75
N ILE A 49 2.64 -6.07 4.08
CA ILE A 49 2.91 -6.56 2.74
C ILE A 49 3.85 -7.76 2.84
N TRP A 50 3.45 -8.87 2.24
CA TRP A 50 4.20 -10.12 2.22
C TRP A 50 4.66 -10.44 0.80
N ARG A 51 5.95 -10.68 0.63
CA ARG A 51 6.51 -11.14 -0.64
C ARG A 51 6.39 -12.65 -0.71
N VAL A 52 5.85 -13.18 -1.80
CA VAL A 52 5.82 -14.59 -2.15
C VAL A 52 6.72 -14.78 -3.36
N GLU A 53 7.86 -15.44 -3.16
CA GLU A 53 8.84 -15.67 -4.22
C GLU A 53 8.25 -16.59 -5.30
N SER A 54 8.28 -16.19 -6.57
CA SER A 54 7.63 -17.00 -7.61
C SER A 54 8.35 -18.33 -7.86
N ALA A 55 9.65 -18.43 -7.55
CA ALA A 55 10.44 -19.64 -7.78
C ALA A 55 10.17 -20.73 -6.72
N THR A 56 10.04 -20.35 -5.45
CA THR A 56 9.98 -21.28 -4.31
C THR A 56 8.62 -21.27 -3.60
N GLY A 57 7.83 -20.21 -3.77
CA GLY A 57 6.63 -19.96 -2.96
C GLY A 57 6.94 -19.53 -1.53
N ALA A 58 8.20 -19.19 -1.21
CA ALA A 58 8.59 -18.71 0.11
C ALA A 58 7.92 -17.37 0.41
N VAL A 59 7.31 -17.27 1.59
CA VAL A 59 6.66 -16.06 2.09
C VAL A 59 7.65 -15.33 3.00
N ALA A 60 7.89 -14.04 2.73
CA ALA A 60 8.80 -13.20 3.50
C ALA A 60 8.18 -11.81 3.76
N PRO A 61 8.52 -11.17 4.88
CA PRO A 61 7.97 -9.86 5.21
C PRO A 61 8.61 -8.78 4.32
N ASN A 62 7.79 -7.94 3.70
CA ASN A 62 8.27 -6.89 2.81
C ASN A 62 8.32 -5.51 3.48
N ASP A 63 7.30 -5.16 4.26
CA ASP A 63 7.18 -3.85 4.93
C ASP A 63 7.41 -3.93 6.45
N VAL A 64 7.37 -2.77 7.11
CA VAL A 64 7.57 -2.66 8.57
C VAL A 64 6.49 -3.45 9.31
N THR A 65 5.25 -3.37 8.84
CA THR A 65 4.13 -4.09 9.45
C THR A 65 4.33 -5.61 9.37
N ALA A 66 4.64 -6.15 8.21
CA ALA A 66 4.93 -7.59 8.06
C ALA A 66 6.15 -8.01 8.88
N ARG A 67 7.19 -7.16 8.99
CA ARG A 67 8.34 -7.41 9.87
C ARG A 67 7.97 -7.43 11.35
N ASN A 68 7.00 -6.62 11.78
CA ASN A 68 6.49 -6.67 13.15
C ASN A 68 5.67 -7.95 13.40
N TRP A 69 4.97 -8.45 12.38
CA TRP A 69 4.27 -9.74 12.42
C TRP A 69 5.21 -10.95 12.42
N GLN A 70 6.39 -10.84 11.80
CA GLN A 70 7.32 -11.95 11.62
C GLN A 70 7.67 -12.68 12.94
N PRO A 71 8.06 -11.99 14.04
CA PRO A 71 8.33 -12.66 15.32
C PRO A 71 7.13 -13.43 15.87
N TYR A 72 5.90 -12.92 15.68
CA TYR A 72 4.70 -13.61 16.17
C TYR A 72 4.47 -14.92 15.42
N VAL A 73 4.65 -14.92 14.10
CA VAL A 73 4.56 -16.14 13.29
C VAL A 73 5.69 -17.12 13.62
N ASP A 74 6.92 -16.62 13.81
CA ASP A 74 8.08 -17.45 14.17
C ASP A 74 8.00 -18.03 15.58
N SER A 75 7.27 -17.37 16.48
CA SER A 75 7.02 -17.83 17.86
C SER A 75 5.90 -18.88 17.98
N GLU A 76 5.40 -19.42 16.87
CA GLU A 76 4.22 -20.29 16.85
C GLU A 76 3.00 -19.64 17.52
N CYS A 77 2.81 -18.34 17.25
CA CYS A 77 1.67 -17.57 17.73
C CYS A 77 1.65 -17.38 19.27
N ASP A 78 2.82 -17.25 19.89
CA ASP A 78 2.94 -16.96 21.31
C ASP A 78 2.22 -15.64 21.66
N ALA A 79 1.28 -15.71 22.61
CA ALA A 79 0.43 -14.59 22.99
C ALA A 79 1.20 -13.39 23.59
N ALA A 80 2.35 -13.64 24.24
CA ALA A 80 3.21 -12.58 24.76
C ALA A 80 3.89 -11.79 23.63
N VAL A 81 4.22 -12.46 22.52
CA VAL A 81 4.76 -11.82 21.30
C VAL A 81 3.65 -11.10 20.52
N GLY A 82 2.48 -11.73 20.38
CA GLY A 82 1.32 -11.18 19.65
C GLY A 82 0.74 -9.90 20.24
N SER A 83 0.92 -9.68 21.56
CA SER A 83 0.46 -8.46 22.24
C SER A 83 1.11 -7.17 21.73
N ALA A 84 2.25 -7.27 21.03
CA ALA A 84 2.94 -6.14 20.40
C ALA A 84 2.40 -5.79 18.99
N LEU A 85 1.52 -6.62 18.41
CA LEU A 85 0.95 -6.42 17.08
C LEU A 85 -0.26 -5.48 17.05
N VAL A 86 -0.80 -5.17 18.22
CA VAL A 86 -1.86 -4.17 18.34
C VAL A 86 -1.23 -2.83 17.94
N PRO A 87 -1.79 -2.11 16.96
CA PRO A 87 -1.33 -0.76 16.68
C PRO A 87 -1.52 0.05 17.96
N THR A 88 -0.44 0.31 18.68
CA THR A 88 -0.47 1.33 19.71
C THR A 88 -0.65 2.64 18.97
N THR A 89 -1.86 3.18 18.99
CA THR A 89 -2.08 4.60 18.75
C THR A 89 -0.98 5.34 19.50
N PRO A 90 -0.15 6.19 18.85
CA PRO A 90 0.83 6.96 19.58
C PRO A 90 0.06 7.79 20.61
N THR A 91 0.21 7.43 21.88
CA THR A 91 -0.25 8.29 22.96
C THR A 91 0.58 9.57 22.83
N PRO A 92 -0.03 10.77 22.75
CA PRO A 92 0.73 12.00 22.78
C PRO A 92 1.48 12.04 24.11
N THR A 93 2.78 11.78 24.07
CA THR A 93 3.64 11.83 25.25
C THR A 93 3.65 13.27 25.76
N ALA A 94 2.98 13.51 26.89
CA ALA A 94 3.14 14.75 27.63
C ALA A 94 4.64 14.91 27.95
N LYS A 95 5.22 16.00 27.44
CA LYS A 95 6.62 16.39 27.65
C LYS A 95 6.92 16.41 29.16
N PRO A 96 7.98 15.71 29.65
CA PRO A 96 8.36 15.79 31.06
C PRO A 96 8.80 17.21 31.43
N PRO A 97 8.53 17.69 32.67
CA PRO A 97 8.98 18.99 33.13
C PRO A 97 10.52 19.08 33.09
N PRO A 98 11.10 20.19 32.62
CA PRO A 98 12.55 20.30 32.49
C PRO A 98 13.21 20.45 33.88
N THR A 99 14.14 19.53 34.17
CA THR A 99 15.18 19.71 35.19
C THR A 99 16.18 20.77 34.69
N PRO A 100 16.61 21.75 35.52
CA PRO A 100 17.56 22.76 35.08
C PRO A 100 18.98 22.17 35.03
N THR A 101 19.53 22.04 33.83
CA THR A 101 20.95 21.67 33.62
C THR A 101 21.61 22.69 32.71
N GLN A 102 22.76 23.18 33.18
CA GLN A 102 23.49 24.34 32.66
C GLN A 102 24.00 24.15 31.22
N THR A 103 24.00 25.26 30.48
CA THR A 103 24.34 25.39 29.06
C THR A 103 25.85 25.30 28.78
N PRO A 104 26.29 24.40 27.87
CA PRO A 104 27.48 24.62 27.04
C PRO A 104 27.07 25.12 25.65
N ARG A 105 27.97 25.92 25.08
CA ARG A 105 27.91 26.69 23.82
C ARG A 105 27.26 25.97 22.61
N PRO A 106 26.44 26.67 21.79
CA PRO A 106 25.75 26.07 20.64
C PRO A 106 26.72 25.78 19.49
N THR A 107 26.73 24.52 19.06
CA THR A 107 27.14 24.12 17.71
C THR A 107 25.98 24.42 16.77
N VAL A 108 26.21 25.17 15.70
CA VAL A 108 25.17 25.51 14.72
C VAL A 108 24.81 24.24 13.94
N THR A 109 23.73 23.58 14.31
CA THR A 109 23.11 22.53 13.50
C THR A 109 22.21 23.21 12.48
N ALA A 110 22.50 23.03 11.19
CA ALA A 110 21.64 23.51 10.12
C ALA A 110 20.25 22.87 10.24
N THR A 111 19.21 23.70 10.22
CA THR A 111 17.80 23.26 10.13
C THR A 111 17.61 22.50 8.81
N PRO A 112 17.11 21.25 8.82
CA PRO A 112 16.75 20.59 7.57
C PRO A 112 15.61 21.38 6.90
N PRO A 113 15.63 21.54 5.57
CA PRO A 113 14.56 22.23 4.85
C PRO A 113 13.21 21.53 5.08
N PRO A 114 12.08 22.26 5.05
CA PRO A 114 10.76 21.66 5.19
C PRO A 114 10.53 20.63 4.09
N THR A 115 10.12 19.42 4.47
CA THR A 115 9.70 18.39 3.51
C THR A 115 8.45 18.88 2.77
N PRO A 116 8.44 18.88 1.42
CA PRO A 116 7.28 19.32 0.65
C PRO A 116 6.07 18.41 0.93
N THR A 117 4.89 19.01 1.07
CA THR A 117 3.63 18.27 1.26
C THR A 117 3.21 17.62 -0.05
N PRO A 118 2.91 16.31 -0.09
CA PRO A 118 2.44 15.62 -1.29
C PRO A 118 1.09 16.17 -1.78
N ILE A 119 0.91 16.30 -3.10
CA ILE A 119 -0.34 16.75 -3.74
C ILE A 119 -1.44 15.69 -3.63
N VAL A 120 -1.04 14.41 -3.70
CA VAL A 120 -1.95 13.27 -3.51
C VAL A 120 -1.54 12.60 -2.19
N PRO A 121 -2.14 12.95 -1.04
CA PRO A 121 -1.62 12.50 0.25
C PRO A 121 -2.04 11.05 0.58
N GLY A 122 -3.09 10.53 -0.04
CA GLY A 122 -3.60 9.19 0.22
C GLY A 122 -4.08 8.44 -1.02
N THR A 123 -4.31 7.14 -0.83
CA THR A 123 -4.88 6.25 -1.85
C THR A 123 -6.28 6.69 -2.28
N SER A 124 -7.10 7.22 -1.36
CA SER A 124 -8.40 7.82 -1.69
C SER A 124 -8.28 9.00 -2.66
N ASP A 125 -7.26 9.84 -2.50
CA ASP A 125 -7.02 11.00 -3.35
C ASP A 125 -6.50 10.57 -4.72
N ALA A 126 -5.72 9.49 -4.78
CA ALA A 126 -5.28 8.89 -6.04
C ALA A 126 -6.47 8.29 -6.82
N VAL A 127 -7.38 7.60 -6.12
CA VAL A 127 -8.63 7.10 -6.72
C VAL A 127 -9.48 8.27 -7.23
N ALA A 128 -9.67 9.32 -6.43
CA ALA A 128 -10.45 10.50 -6.82
C ALA A 128 -9.82 11.24 -8.02
N SER A 129 -8.49 11.33 -8.07
CA SER A 129 -7.74 11.93 -9.17
C SER A 129 -7.94 11.12 -10.46
N LEU A 130 -7.79 9.80 -10.39
CA LEU A 130 -8.03 8.94 -11.55
C LEU A 130 -9.50 8.99 -12.00
N TRP A 131 -10.44 8.91 -11.05
CA TRP A 131 -11.86 8.99 -11.36
C TRP A 131 -12.21 10.28 -12.10
N SER A 132 -11.72 11.42 -11.60
CA SER A 132 -11.93 12.75 -12.22
C SER A 132 -11.36 12.82 -13.64
N HIS A 133 -10.30 12.06 -13.92
CA HIS A 133 -9.72 11.92 -15.26
C HIS A 133 -10.59 11.06 -16.17
N LEU A 134 -11.09 9.93 -15.66
CA LEU A 134 -11.90 8.96 -16.42
C LEU A 134 -13.32 9.48 -16.74
N VAL A 135 -14.00 10.14 -15.80
CA VAL A 135 -15.40 10.57 -15.97
C VAL A 135 -15.62 11.58 -17.09
N LYS A 136 -14.55 12.20 -17.59
CA LYS A 136 -14.60 13.09 -18.76
C LYS A 136 -15.17 12.39 -20.00
N CYS A 137 -14.86 11.11 -20.17
CA CYS A 137 -15.30 10.30 -21.32
C CYS A 137 -16.03 9.01 -20.93
N PHE A 138 -15.97 8.62 -19.65
CA PHE A 138 -16.59 7.42 -19.12
C PHE A 138 -17.48 7.78 -17.91
N PRO A 139 -18.65 8.40 -18.14
CA PRO A 139 -19.49 8.91 -17.06
C PRO A 139 -20.08 7.82 -16.16
N SER A 140 -20.04 6.56 -16.59
CA SER A 140 -20.43 5.39 -15.79
C SER A 140 -19.34 4.90 -14.83
N ALA A 141 -18.15 5.50 -14.82
CA ALA A 141 -17.10 5.10 -13.90
C ALA A 141 -17.45 5.52 -12.46
N GLU A 142 -17.39 4.58 -11.51
CA GLU A 142 -17.67 4.85 -10.10
C GLU A 142 -16.39 4.72 -9.26
N LEU A 143 -16.27 5.54 -8.21
CA LEU A 143 -15.13 5.50 -7.28
C LEU A 143 -14.92 4.12 -6.64
N LYS A 144 -16.02 3.39 -6.40
CA LYS A 144 -16.00 2.05 -5.79
C LYS A 144 -15.41 0.98 -6.72
N ASP A 145 -15.36 1.26 -8.03
CA ASP A 145 -14.83 0.37 -9.05
C ASP A 145 -13.33 0.60 -9.27
N LEU A 146 -12.70 1.45 -8.44
CA LEU A 146 -11.29 1.77 -8.50
C LEU A 146 -10.62 1.45 -7.15
N LYS A 147 -9.44 0.85 -7.21
CA LYS A 147 -8.62 0.54 -6.03
C LYS A 147 -7.22 1.08 -6.22
N ALA A 148 -6.75 1.87 -5.28
CA ALA A 148 -5.39 2.41 -5.27
C ALA A 148 -4.52 1.76 -4.19
N VAL A 149 -3.25 1.59 -4.50
CA VAL A 149 -2.20 1.12 -3.61
C VAL A 149 -1.00 2.04 -3.77
N LEU A 150 -0.34 2.42 -2.68
CA LEU A 150 0.92 3.17 -2.76
C LEU A 150 2.08 2.21 -3.09
N ASP A 151 2.86 2.57 -4.10
CA ASP A 151 4.19 2.01 -4.38
C ASP A 151 5.23 2.85 -3.63
N PRO A 152 5.76 2.37 -2.48
CA PRO A 152 6.70 3.12 -1.65
C PRO A 152 8.12 3.19 -2.27
N VAL A 153 8.37 2.50 -3.39
CA VAL A 153 9.66 2.55 -4.09
C VAL A 153 9.69 3.74 -5.06
N THR A 154 8.55 4.07 -5.66
CA THR A 154 8.44 5.09 -6.70
C THR A 154 7.72 6.35 -6.24
N ASP A 155 7.16 6.37 -5.03
CA ASP A 155 6.26 7.42 -4.52
C ASP A 155 5.06 7.65 -5.48
N GLN A 156 4.52 6.56 -6.02
CA GLN A 156 3.37 6.58 -6.93
C GLN A 156 2.25 5.69 -6.42
N TYR A 157 1.01 6.07 -6.66
CA TYR A 157 -0.14 5.20 -6.45
C TYR A 157 -0.43 4.39 -7.70
N ILE A 158 -0.50 3.08 -7.56
CA ILE A 158 -1.01 2.17 -8.58
C ILE A 158 -2.51 2.06 -8.37
N VAL A 159 -3.29 2.57 -9.32
CA VAL A 159 -4.74 2.54 -9.30
C VAL A 159 -5.22 1.57 -10.38
N LYS A 160 -6.07 0.61 -10.01
CA LYS A 160 -6.66 -0.36 -10.93
C LYS A 160 -8.18 -0.33 -10.86
N ASP A 161 -8.83 -0.72 -11.95
CA ASP A 161 -10.26 -1.02 -11.87
C ASP A 161 -10.52 -2.42 -11.28
N VAL A 162 -11.76 -2.66 -10.88
CA VAL A 162 -12.20 -3.89 -10.20
C VAL A 162 -12.62 -5.00 -11.20
N ASP A 163 -12.67 -4.72 -12.49
CA ASP A 163 -13.00 -5.68 -13.55
C ASP A 163 -11.88 -6.72 -13.71
N GLU A 164 -12.21 -8.01 -13.66
CA GLU A 164 -11.19 -9.07 -13.74
C GLU A 164 -10.68 -9.33 -15.18
N ILE A 165 -11.39 -8.85 -16.20
CA ILE A 165 -11.18 -9.20 -17.61
C ILE A 165 -10.63 -8.01 -18.41
N GLN A 166 -11.09 -6.79 -18.13
CA GLN A 166 -10.68 -5.57 -18.86
C GLN A 166 -10.22 -4.45 -17.93
N TYR A 167 -9.46 -4.78 -16.88
CA TYR A 167 -8.95 -3.75 -15.97
C TYR A 167 -7.92 -2.84 -16.63
N GLY A 168 -8.05 -1.54 -16.37
CA GLY A 168 -6.96 -0.60 -16.55
C GLY A 168 -6.08 -0.52 -15.30
N VAL A 169 -4.78 -0.27 -15.48
CA VAL A 169 -3.84 0.08 -14.42
C VAL A 169 -3.22 1.43 -14.73
N TRP A 170 -3.24 2.33 -13.76
CA TRP A 170 -2.65 3.67 -13.85
C TRP A 170 -1.69 3.90 -12.68
N ARG A 171 -0.66 4.70 -12.92
CA ARG A 171 0.23 5.25 -11.91
C ARG A 171 -0.12 6.70 -11.69
N VAL A 172 -0.31 7.10 -10.43
CA VAL A 172 -0.60 8.47 -10.02
C VAL A 172 0.54 8.94 -9.14
N ASN A 173 1.34 9.89 -9.61
CA ASN A 173 2.48 10.38 -8.86
C ASN A 173 2.03 11.23 -7.67
N GLN A 174 2.61 10.95 -6.49
CA GLN A 174 2.24 11.59 -5.23
C GLN A 174 2.60 13.08 -5.20
N SER A 175 3.69 13.45 -5.89
CA SER A 175 4.27 14.79 -5.85
C SER A 175 3.61 15.80 -6.78
N ASP A 176 3.09 15.36 -7.92
CA ASP A 176 2.53 16.22 -8.98
C ASP A 176 1.10 15.84 -9.42
N GLY A 177 0.58 14.69 -8.96
CA GLY A 177 -0.74 14.17 -9.36
C GLY A 177 -0.82 13.64 -10.80
N VAL A 178 0.32 13.48 -11.48
CA VAL A 178 0.35 13.03 -12.88
C VAL A 178 -0.11 11.58 -13.00
N ILE A 179 -1.09 11.34 -13.88
CA ILE A 179 -1.66 10.03 -14.17
C ILE A 179 -0.99 9.45 -15.42
N THR A 180 -0.40 8.27 -15.30
CA THR A 180 0.26 7.55 -16.38
C THR A 180 -0.37 6.17 -16.58
N PRO A 181 -0.82 5.79 -17.79
CA PRO A 181 -1.33 4.46 -18.04
C PRO A 181 -0.22 3.41 -18.02
N ASP A 182 -0.41 2.33 -17.26
CA ASP A 182 0.60 1.27 -17.04
C ASP A 182 0.31 0.01 -17.87
N ASN A 183 -0.93 -0.19 -18.35
CA ASN A 183 -1.32 -1.31 -19.21
C ASN A 183 -2.09 -0.89 -20.48
N ASP A 184 -2.32 -1.83 -21.39
CA ASP A 184 -2.94 -1.56 -22.70
C ASP A 184 -4.38 -1.02 -22.60
N TRP A 185 -5.16 -1.52 -21.63
CA TRP A 185 -6.52 -1.04 -21.38
C TRP A 185 -6.53 0.40 -20.86
N ALA A 186 -5.65 0.73 -19.91
CA ALA A 186 -5.48 2.09 -19.43
C ALA A 186 -5.01 3.03 -20.54
N ARG A 187 -4.09 2.58 -21.40
CA ARG A 187 -3.58 3.37 -22.53
C ARG A 187 -4.68 3.70 -23.54
N ARG A 188 -5.50 2.72 -23.92
CA ARG A 188 -6.65 2.95 -24.81
C ARG A 188 -7.66 3.94 -24.23
N ARG A 189 -7.99 3.82 -22.94
CA ARG A 189 -8.90 4.77 -22.27
C ARG A 189 -8.29 6.17 -22.22
N ASP A 190 -6.99 6.28 -21.96
CA ASP A 190 -6.26 7.55 -21.95
C ASP A 190 -6.17 8.19 -23.35
N GLU A 191 -6.00 7.39 -24.40
CA GLU A 191 -6.04 7.84 -25.80
C GLU A 191 -7.42 8.39 -26.20
N ILE A 192 -8.52 7.76 -25.75
CA ILE A 192 -9.88 8.26 -25.96
C ILE A 192 -10.05 9.63 -25.27
N ILE A 193 -9.58 9.75 -24.02
CA ILE A 193 -9.66 10.99 -23.24
C ILE A 193 -8.82 12.10 -23.89
N LYS A 194 -7.61 11.79 -24.36
CA LYS A 194 -6.72 12.75 -25.04
C LYS A 194 -7.21 13.15 -26.43
N GLY A 195 -7.83 12.22 -27.15
CA GLY A 195 -8.41 12.47 -28.47
C GLY A 195 -9.66 13.35 -28.44
N GLY A 196 -10.29 13.49 -27.26
CA GLY A 196 -11.58 14.18 -27.13
C GLY A 196 -12.70 13.46 -27.88
N THR A 197 -12.52 12.17 -28.18
CA THR A 197 -13.46 11.35 -28.94
C THR A 197 -14.43 10.67 -27.98
N CYS A 198 -15.05 11.49 -27.16
CA CYS A 198 -16.14 11.22 -26.25
C CYS A 198 -17.10 12.42 -26.31
#